data_AF-A0A3C0YN48-F1
#
_entry.id   AF-A0A3C0YN48-F1
#
_cell.length_a   1.000
_cell.length_b   1.000
_cell.length_c   1.000
_cell.angle_alpha   90.00
_cell.angle_beta   90.00
_cell.angle_gamma   90.00
#
_symmetry.space_group_name_H-M   'P 1'
#
loop_
_entity.id
_entity.type
_entity.pdbx_description
1 polymer ?
#
loop_
_entity_poly.entity_id
_entity_poly.type
_entity_poly.pdbx_seq_one_letter_code
_entity_poly.pdbx_strand_id
1 'polypeptide(L)'
;GGAQVFITLFASISIAWWLGLHLTSAFVIGSAFAMSSTAIVSKILMERVDLNSRHGRLAIGILLFQDIAVIPILILIPALGASTSDVGTLFLMSLLKAIFLFSILFKFGRPLMNSWFAVVANQRSRELFIMNVLMITLLFSFASKMAGLSYGIGAFMAGMLISETRYRYQVESDIAAFRDILLGLFFISIGMLLNLHQIASNIGYVILITFGFILFKAFVITLLTRLFNYEIGVGIRTGLILAQAGEFSFVILALAREEHVIGTHAFQIILAASLFSMILAPFIIQYNGRIARYLSKSYNRNSADTVQAIESIGRSLKDHVILCGYGRSGQYL
;
A
#
# COMPACT_ATOMS: atom_id res chain seq x y z
N GLY A 1 2.08 -1.99 -11.58
CA GLY A 1 1.10 -1.14 -10.87
C GLY A 1 -0.25 -1.22 -11.54
N GLY A 2 -0.50 -0.35 -12.52
CA GLY A 2 -1.80 -0.21 -13.22
C GLY A 2 -2.53 -1.50 -13.54
N ALA A 3 -1.92 -2.37 -14.35
CA ALA A 3 -2.54 -3.64 -14.73
C ALA A 3 -3.00 -4.48 -13.53
N GLN A 4 -2.19 -4.56 -12.45
CA GLN A 4 -2.57 -5.29 -11.25
C GLN A 4 -3.79 -4.67 -10.58
N VAL A 5 -3.79 -3.35 -10.35
CA VAL A 5 -4.91 -2.66 -9.69
C VAL A 5 -6.19 -2.85 -10.49
N PHE A 6 -6.18 -2.55 -11.79
CA PHE A 6 -7.37 -2.68 -12.64
C PHE A 6 -7.87 -4.12 -12.72
N ILE A 7 -7.00 -5.10 -12.99
CA ILE A 7 -7.43 -6.50 -13.11
C ILE A 7 -7.98 -7.02 -11.78
N THR A 8 -7.30 -6.73 -10.67
CA THR A 8 -7.77 -7.19 -9.34
C THR A 8 -9.11 -6.54 -9.00
N LEU A 9 -9.25 -5.23 -9.26
CA LEU A 9 -10.47 -4.48 -9.05
C LEU A 9 -11.63 -5.05 -9.86
N PHE A 10 -11.49 -5.13 -11.20
CA PHE A 10 -12.55 -5.62 -12.07
C PHE A 10 -12.94 -7.07 -11.78
N ALA A 11 -11.96 -7.96 -11.60
CA ALA A 11 -12.26 -9.36 -11.29
C ALA A 11 -12.98 -9.50 -9.94
N SER A 12 -12.55 -8.76 -8.92
CA SER A 12 -13.22 -8.78 -7.61
C SER A 12 -14.63 -8.19 -7.68
N ILE A 13 -14.83 -7.13 -8.47
CA ILE A 13 -16.17 -6.56 -8.74
C ILE A 13 -17.06 -7.61 -9.41
N SER A 14 -16.57 -8.27 -10.46
CA SER A 14 -17.34 -9.28 -11.19
C SER A 14 -17.73 -10.45 -10.29
N ILE A 15 -16.81 -10.93 -9.45
CA ILE A 15 -17.09 -12.02 -8.49
C ILE A 15 -18.11 -11.56 -7.45
N ALA A 16 -17.93 -10.39 -6.85
CA ALA A 16 -18.85 -9.86 -5.83
C ALA A 16 -20.25 -9.61 -6.40
N TRP A 17 -20.34 -9.08 -7.62
CA TRP A 17 -21.61 -8.87 -8.31
C TRP A 17 -22.31 -10.19 -8.66
N TRP A 18 -21.55 -11.20 -9.12
CA TRP A 18 -22.07 -12.54 -9.37
C TRP A 18 -22.59 -13.23 -8.11
N LEU A 19 -21.98 -12.94 -6.95
CA LEU A 19 -22.46 -13.37 -5.63
C LEU A 19 -23.69 -12.58 -5.13
N GLY A 20 -24.26 -11.69 -5.96
CA GLY A 20 -25.51 -10.97 -5.66
C GLY A 20 -25.32 -9.67 -4.90
N LEU A 21 -24.10 -9.16 -4.74
CA LEU A 21 -23.86 -7.87 -4.11
C LEU A 21 -24.17 -6.71 -5.08
N HIS A 22 -24.65 -5.60 -4.51
CA HIS A 22 -24.84 -4.37 -5.28
C HIS A 22 -23.52 -3.88 -5.87
N LEU A 23 -23.57 -3.28 -7.06
CA LEU A 23 -22.36 -2.87 -7.81
C LEU A 23 -21.46 -1.93 -7.00
N THR A 24 -22.06 -1.04 -6.20
CA THR A 24 -21.32 -0.11 -5.34
C THR A 24 -20.57 -0.83 -4.20
N SER A 25 -21.20 -1.82 -3.56
CA SER A 25 -20.53 -2.66 -2.56
C SER A 25 -19.44 -3.53 -3.21
N ALA A 26 -19.70 -4.08 -4.40
CA ALA A 26 -18.71 -4.84 -5.17
C ALA A 26 -17.48 -4.00 -5.53
N PHE A 27 -17.68 -2.73 -5.91
CA PHE A 27 -16.61 -1.76 -6.15
C PHE A 27 -15.75 -1.51 -4.90
N VAL A 28 -16.39 -1.32 -3.74
CA VAL A 28 -15.68 -1.14 -2.47
C VAL A 28 -14.82 -2.36 -2.14
N ILE A 29 -15.38 -3.57 -2.28
CA ILE A 29 -14.65 -4.82 -2.00
C ILE A 29 -13.47 -4.99 -2.94
N GLY A 30 -13.68 -4.80 -4.24
CA GLY A 30 -12.60 -4.89 -5.22
C GLY A 30 -11.51 -3.85 -5.01
N SER A 31 -11.90 -2.63 -4.61
CA SER A 31 -10.95 -1.56 -4.26
C SER A 31 -10.13 -1.91 -3.03
N ALA A 32 -10.77 -2.45 -1.99
CA ALA A 32 -10.09 -2.89 -0.78
C ALA A 32 -9.09 -4.02 -1.09
N PHE A 33 -9.45 -5.01 -1.90
CA PHE A 33 -8.55 -6.13 -2.24
C PHE A 33 -7.44 -5.77 -3.23
N ALA A 34 -7.65 -4.75 -4.07
CA ALA A 34 -6.62 -4.26 -4.98
C ALA A 34 -5.40 -3.70 -4.24
N MET A 35 -5.57 -3.16 -3.03
CA MET A 35 -4.53 -2.53 -2.21
C MET A 35 -3.72 -3.56 -1.41
N SER A 36 -2.40 -3.40 -1.33
CA SER A 36 -1.48 -4.18 -0.51
C SER A 36 -0.89 -3.32 0.61
N SER A 37 -0.38 -3.93 1.68
CA SER A 37 0.23 -3.19 2.79
C SER A 37 1.65 -2.71 2.45
N THR A 38 1.83 -1.40 2.31
CA THR A 38 3.15 -0.80 2.05
C THR A 38 4.04 -0.90 3.30
N ALA A 39 3.49 -0.70 4.49
CA ALA A 39 4.28 -0.69 5.73
C ALA A 39 4.82 -2.09 6.07
N ILE A 40 3.99 -3.14 6.00
CA ILE A 40 4.42 -4.51 6.28
C ILE A 40 5.45 -4.98 5.23
N VAL A 41 5.17 -4.74 3.94
CA VAL A 41 6.03 -5.22 2.85
C VAL A 41 7.39 -4.53 2.89
N SER A 42 7.42 -3.20 2.96
CA SER A 42 8.68 -2.45 2.98
C SER A 42 9.53 -2.82 4.20
N LYS A 43 8.91 -2.95 5.38
CA LYS A 43 9.60 -3.37 6.61
C LYS A 43 10.23 -4.75 6.47
N ILE A 44 9.49 -5.76 6.02
CA ILE A 44 10.03 -7.13 5.90
C ILE A 44 11.10 -7.21 4.80
N LEU A 45 10.93 -6.47 3.69
CA LEU A 45 11.96 -6.41 2.64
C LEU A 45 13.24 -5.72 3.12
N MET A 46 13.13 -4.70 3.98
CA MET A 46 14.28 -4.06 4.63
C MET A 46 15.00 -5.01 5.57
N GLU A 47 14.25 -5.66 6.49
CA GLU A 47 14.79 -6.61 7.46
C GLU A 47 15.50 -7.80 6.77
N ARG A 48 15.03 -8.21 5.59
CA ARG A 48 15.65 -9.28 4.80
C ARG A 48 16.69 -8.82 3.79
N VAL A 49 16.98 -7.52 3.71
CA VAL A 49 17.90 -6.94 2.71
C VAL A 49 17.46 -7.28 1.26
N ASP A 50 16.16 -7.53 1.05
CA ASP A 50 15.58 -7.93 -0.23
C ASP A 50 15.04 -6.72 -1.02
N LEU A 51 15.04 -5.50 -0.46
CA LEU A 51 14.54 -4.28 -1.14
C LEU A 51 15.14 -4.08 -2.54
N ASN A 52 16.46 -4.27 -2.66
CA ASN A 52 17.20 -4.05 -3.90
C ASN A 52 17.19 -5.28 -4.83
N SER A 53 16.49 -6.36 -4.47
CA SER A 53 16.34 -7.52 -5.33
C SER A 53 15.38 -7.24 -6.50
N ARG A 54 15.34 -8.13 -7.51
CA ARG A 54 14.41 -8.00 -8.64
C ARG A 54 12.94 -7.99 -8.20
N HIS A 55 12.58 -8.87 -7.26
CA HIS A 55 11.21 -8.97 -6.75
C HIS A 55 10.88 -7.83 -5.77
N GLY A 56 11.85 -7.39 -4.96
CA GLY A 56 11.71 -6.25 -4.05
C GLY A 56 11.44 -4.94 -4.79
N ARG A 57 12.25 -4.61 -5.81
CA ARG A 57 12.02 -3.41 -6.64
C ARG A 57 10.67 -3.44 -7.37
N LEU A 58 10.26 -4.60 -7.89
CA LEU A 58 8.94 -4.76 -8.49
C LEU A 58 7.83 -4.55 -7.47
N ALA A 59 7.99 -5.11 -6.26
CA ALA A 59 7.01 -4.96 -5.19
C ALA A 59 6.83 -3.50 -4.79
N ILE A 60 7.92 -2.79 -4.51
CA ILE A 60 7.89 -1.35 -4.19
C ILE A 60 7.28 -0.54 -5.34
N GLY A 61 7.64 -0.81 -6.59
CA GLY A 61 7.05 -0.12 -7.74
C GLY A 61 5.55 -0.35 -7.91
N ILE A 62 5.04 -1.54 -7.57
CA ILE A 62 3.59 -1.81 -7.55
C ILE A 62 2.92 -1.07 -6.40
N LEU A 63 3.50 -1.09 -5.20
CA LEU A 63 2.98 -0.39 -4.02
C LEU A 63 2.86 1.12 -4.25
N LEU A 64 3.90 1.76 -4.82
CA LEU A 64 3.86 3.18 -5.16
C LEU A 64 2.70 3.54 -6.10
N PHE A 65 2.39 2.65 -7.06
CA PHE A 65 1.23 2.85 -7.91
C PHE A 65 -0.09 2.66 -7.16
N GLN A 66 -0.18 1.69 -6.25
CA GLN A 66 -1.37 1.47 -5.42
C GLN A 66 -1.66 2.68 -4.53
N ASP A 67 -0.62 3.25 -3.91
CA ASP A 67 -0.73 4.44 -3.06
C ASP A 67 -1.27 5.66 -3.85
N ILE A 68 -0.95 5.78 -5.15
CA ILE A 68 -1.52 6.82 -6.01
C ILE A 68 -2.96 6.46 -6.43
N ALA A 69 -3.20 5.19 -6.76
CA ALA A 69 -4.50 4.71 -7.22
C ALA A 69 -5.59 4.76 -6.14
N VAL A 70 -5.21 4.81 -4.85
CA VAL A 70 -6.17 4.93 -3.74
C VAL A 70 -6.90 6.28 -3.74
N ILE A 71 -6.28 7.35 -4.25
CA ILE A 71 -6.82 8.71 -4.23
C ILE A 71 -8.15 8.79 -5.00
N PRO A 72 -8.23 8.42 -6.30
CA PRO A 72 -9.49 8.46 -7.03
C PRO A 72 -10.54 7.52 -6.42
N ILE A 73 -10.13 6.40 -5.81
CA ILE A 73 -11.04 5.48 -5.11
C ILE A 73 -11.69 6.18 -3.90
N LEU A 74 -10.90 6.85 -3.06
CA LEU A 74 -11.40 7.58 -1.89
C LEU A 74 -12.26 8.78 -2.26
N ILE A 75 -12.06 9.39 -3.44
CA ILE A 75 -12.92 10.45 -3.98
C ILE A 75 -14.27 9.87 -4.46
N LEU A 76 -14.25 8.68 -5.05
CA LEU A 76 -15.45 8.07 -5.63
C LEU A 76 -16.41 7.53 -4.56
N ILE A 77 -15.91 7.01 -3.44
CA ILE A 77 -16.77 6.36 -2.41
C ILE A 77 -17.89 7.28 -1.89
N PRO A 78 -17.64 8.53 -1.46
CA PRO A 78 -18.71 9.43 -1.02
C PRO A 78 -19.73 9.73 -2.14
N ALA A 79 -19.28 9.84 -3.39
CA ALA A 79 -20.17 10.06 -4.53
C ALA A 79 -21.09 8.84 -4.79
N LEU A 80 -20.64 7.62 -4.47
CA LEU A 80 -21.45 6.40 -4.55
C LEU A 80 -22.45 6.25 -3.40
N GLY A 81 -22.19 6.90 -2.26
CA GLY A 81 -23.09 6.92 -1.09
C GLY A 81 -24.20 7.95 -1.19
N ALA A 82 -24.04 8.96 -2.05
CA ALA A 82 -25.03 10.00 -2.25
C ALA A 82 -26.33 9.44 -2.88
N SER A 83 -27.49 9.73 -2.28
CA SER A 83 -28.82 9.31 -2.75
C SER A 83 -29.29 9.96 -4.06
N THR A 84 -28.39 10.58 -4.82
CA THR A 84 -28.69 11.32 -6.05
C THR A 84 -28.52 10.43 -7.28
N SER A 85 -29.38 10.59 -8.28
CA SER A 85 -29.30 9.82 -9.54
C SER A 85 -28.09 10.16 -10.42
N ASP A 86 -27.39 11.27 -10.15
CA ASP A 86 -26.26 11.75 -10.97
C ASP A 86 -24.90 11.59 -10.27
N VAL A 87 -24.56 10.33 -10.01
CA VAL A 87 -23.25 9.93 -9.45
C VAL A 87 -22.09 10.41 -10.34
N GLY A 88 -22.29 10.44 -11.66
CA GLY A 88 -21.28 10.85 -12.63
C GLY A 88 -20.87 12.31 -12.45
N THR A 89 -21.84 13.22 -12.34
CA THR A 89 -21.56 14.64 -12.12
C THR A 89 -20.99 14.89 -10.73
N LEU A 90 -21.46 14.18 -9.69
CA LEU A 90 -20.87 14.30 -8.34
C LEU A 90 -19.41 13.86 -8.32
N PHE A 91 -19.09 12.71 -8.93
CA PHE A 91 -17.72 12.24 -9.03
C PHE A 91 -16.85 13.22 -9.81
N LEU A 92 -17.32 13.70 -10.97
CA LEU A 92 -16.59 14.67 -11.78
C LEU A 92 -16.33 15.96 -10.99
N MET A 93 -17.33 16.46 -10.26
CA MET A 93 -17.20 17.65 -9.44
C MET A 93 -16.22 17.44 -8.28
N SER A 94 -16.27 16.30 -7.60
CA SER A 94 -15.32 15.94 -6.54
C SER A 94 -13.90 15.76 -7.07
N LEU A 95 -13.75 15.18 -8.27
CA LEU A 95 -12.46 15.04 -8.95
C LEU A 95 -11.90 16.41 -9.35
N LEU A 96 -12.72 17.31 -9.90
CA LEU A 96 -12.33 18.67 -10.23
C LEU A 96 -11.92 19.45 -8.98
N LYS A 97 -12.67 19.34 -7.87
CA LYS A 97 -12.29 19.94 -6.58
C LYS A 97 -10.96 19.40 -6.07
N ALA A 98 -10.74 18.08 -6.17
CA ALA A 98 -9.47 17.48 -5.79
C ALA A 98 -8.33 18.01 -6.67
N ILE A 99 -8.46 17.96 -7.99
CA ILE A 99 -7.46 18.48 -8.93
C ILE A 99 -7.16 19.96 -8.65
N PHE A 100 -8.19 20.78 -8.39
CA PHE A 100 -8.03 22.18 -8.05
C PHE A 100 -7.26 22.36 -6.74
N LEU A 101 -7.63 21.64 -5.68
CA LEU A 101 -6.95 21.64 -4.38
C LEU A 101 -5.48 21.20 -4.53
N PHE A 102 -5.23 20.11 -5.25
CA PHE A 102 -3.90 19.63 -5.60
C PHE A 102 -3.08 20.66 -6.35
N SER A 103 -3.68 21.31 -7.36
CA SER A 103 -2.99 22.31 -8.19
C SER A 103 -2.59 23.54 -7.38
N ILE A 104 -3.46 24.02 -6.49
CA ILE A 104 -3.15 25.12 -5.57
C ILE A 104 -2.01 24.71 -4.62
N LEU A 105 -2.09 23.51 -4.05
CA LEU A 105 -1.11 23.04 -3.07
C LEU A 105 0.26 22.78 -3.68
N PHE A 106 0.36 22.22 -4.90
CA PHE A 106 1.64 22.08 -5.57
C PHE A 106 2.23 23.43 -5.99
N LYS A 107 1.41 24.39 -6.42
CA LYS A 107 1.90 25.71 -6.85
C LYS A 107 2.33 26.60 -5.68
N PHE A 108 1.55 26.64 -4.59
CA PHE A 108 1.77 27.55 -3.47
C PHE A 108 2.22 26.86 -2.18
N GLY A 109 1.89 25.60 -2.00
CA GLY A 109 2.15 24.87 -0.76
C GLY A 109 3.64 24.62 -0.52
N ARG A 110 4.42 24.26 -1.54
CA ARG A 110 5.86 23.98 -1.36
C ARG A 110 6.66 25.20 -0.86
N PRO A 111 6.56 26.40 -1.47
CA PRO A 111 7.27 27.57 -0.95
C PRO A 111 6.75 27.99 0.43
N LEU A 112 5.42 27.94 0.64
CA LEU A 112 4.81 28.25 1.94
C LEU A 112 5.32 27.32 3.05
N MET A 113 5.36 26.01 2.79
CA MET A 113 5.78 25.01 3.75
C MET A 113 7.27 25.10 4.08
N ASN A 114 8.11 25.37 3.07
CA ASN A 114 9.54 25.61 3.29
C ASN A 114 9.77 26.85 4.18
N SER A 115 9.04 27.94 3.95
CA SER A 115 9.13 29.15 4.77
C SER A 115 8.62 28.91 6.18
N TRP A 116 7.48 28.25 6.33
CA TRP A 116 6.89 27.93 7.65
C TRP A 116 7.83 27.04 8.48
N PHE A 117 8.30 25.93 7.91
CA PHE A 117 9.22 25.05 8.62
C PHE A 117 10.57 25.72 8.91
N ALA A 118 11.01 26.72 8.12
CA ALA A 118 12.18 27.52 8.50
C ALA A 118 11.96 28.31 9.78
N VAL A 119 10.81 28.96 9.92
CA VAL A 119 10.46 29.70 11.14
C VAL A 119 10.42 28.77 12.34
N VAL A 120 9.79 27.59 12.20
CA VAL A 120 9.66 26.62 13.29
C VAL A 120 11.02 25.97 13.63
N ALA A 121 11.80 25.56 12.63
CA ALA A 121 13.10 24.94 12.84
C ALA A 121 14.10 25.89 13.51
N ASN A 122 13.99 27.20 13.25
CA ASN A 122 14.82 28.21 13.91
C ASN A 122 14.60 28.30 15.43
N GLN A 123 13.47 27.81 15.94
CA GLN A 123 13.20 27.75 17.39
C GLN A 123 13.95 26.61 18.10
N ARG A 124 14.60 25.70 17.34
CA ARG A 124 15.44 24.60 17.85
C ARG A 124 14.76 23.67 18.88
N SER A 125 13.43 23.66 18.93
CA SER A 125 12.66 22.72 19.73
C SER A 125 12.08 21.61 18.86
N ARG A 126 12.49 20.38 19.16
CA ARG A 126 12.00 19.17 18.48
C ARG A 126 10.49 18.98 18.71
N GLU A 127 10.02 19.26 19.92
CA GLU A 127 8.61 19.13 20.30
C GLU A 127 7.73 20.08 19.49
N LEU A 128 8.15 21.35 19.37
CA LEU A 128 7.43 22.34 18.56
C LEU A 128 7.40 21.97 17.08
N PHE A 129 8.50 21.42 16.56
CA PHE A 129 8.57 20.95 15.18
C PHE A 129 7.57 19.82 14.92
N ILE A 130 7.52 18.81 15.80
CA ILE A 130 6.58 17.68 15.70
C ILE A 130 5.13 18.17 15.80
N MET A 131 4.82 19.04 16.77
CA MET A 131 3.48 19.61 16.91
C MET A 131 3.03 20.35 15.64
N ASN A 132 3.95 21.08 14.98
CA ASN A 132 3.65 21.75 13.72
C ASN A 132 3.38 20.77 12.58
N VAL A 133 4.16 19.69 12.47
CA VAL A 133 3.91 18.65 11.46
C VAL A 133 2.52 18.03 11.65
N LEU A 134 2.15 17.70 12.89
CA LEU A 134 0.82 17.18 13.22
C LEU A 134 -0.28 18.22 12.93
N MET A 135 -0.08 19.48 13.34
CA MET A 135 -1.00 20.58 13.07
C MET A 135 -1.26 20.73 11.57
N ILE A 136 -0.21 20.76 10.75
CA ILE A 136 -0.34 20.86 9.29
C ILE A 136 -1.12 19.67 8.72
N THR A 137 -0.81 18.45 9.17
CA THR A 137 -1.51 17.24 8.73
C THR A 137 -3.01 17.32 9.06
N LEU A 138 -3.35 17.77 10.26
CA LEU A 138 -4.74 17.95 10.69
C LEU A 138 -5.44 19.09 9.95
N LEU A 139 -4.77 20.22 9.73
CA LEU A 139 -5.31 21.36 8.95
C LEU A 139 -5.64 20.95 7.52
N PHE A 140 -4.77 20.19 6.86
CA PHE A 140 -5.03 19.69 5.52
C PHE A 140 -6.17 18.67 5.49
N SER A 141 -6.21 17.76 6.48
CA SER A 141 -7.31 16.80 6.63
C SER A 141 -8.65 17.50 6.81
N PHE A 142 -8.68 18.55 7.65
CA PHE A 142 -9.85 19.37 7.89
C PHE A 142 -10.27 20.17 6.65
N ALA A 143 -9.33 20.86 5.99
CA ALA A 143 -9.59 21.60 4.76
C ALA A 143 -10.11 20.69 3.63
N SER A 144 -9.57 19.47 3.52
CA SER A 144 -10.04 18.45 2.57
C SER A 144 -11.50 18.05 2.86
N LYS A 145 -11.85 17.81 4.14
CA LYS A 145 -13.24 17.52 4.52
C LYS A 145 -14.18 18.70 4.23
N MET A 146 -13.76 19.94 4.49
CA MET A 146 -14.54 21.13 4.14
C MET A 146 -14.79 21.25 2.63
N ALA A 147 -13.86 20.80 1.78
CA ALA A 147 -14.04 20.75 0.34
C ALA A 147 -15.00 19.62 -0.12
N GLY A 148 -15.48 18.77 0.79
CA GLY A 148 -16.31 17.60 0.51
C GLY A 148 -15.52 16.35 0.12
N LEU A 149 -14.23 16.29 0.47
CA LEU A 149 -13.37 15.12 0.27
C LEU A 149 -13.18 14.36 1.59
N SER A 150 -12.44 13.25 1.58
CA SER A 150 -12.15 12.48 2.79
C SER A 150 -10.96 13.05 3.57
N TYR A 151 -10.95 12.85 4.90
CA TYR A 151 -9.81 13.22 5.75
C TYR A 151 -8.50 12.59 5.28
N GLY A 152 -8.56 11.33 4.80
CA GLY A 152 -7.40 10.60 4.31
C GLY A 152 -6.72 11.28 3.12
N ILE A 153 -7.49 11.90 2.21
CA ILE A 153 -6.93 12.65 1.09
C ILE A 153 -6.13 13.86 1.60
N GLY A 154 -6.68 14.62 2.54
CA GLY A 154 -5.98 15.76 3.12
C GLY A 154 -4.68 15.37 3.85
N ALA A 155 -4.71 14.30 4.66
CA ALA A 155 -3.51 13.77 5.31
C ALA A 155 -2.44 13.32 4.29
N PHE A 156 -2.85 12.64 3.22
CA PHE A 156 -1.96 12.23 2.14
C PHE A 156 -1.34 13.43 1.42
N MET A 157 -2.13 14.47 1.15
CA MET A 157 -1.65 15.73 0.56
C MET A 157 -0.62 16.44 1.43
N ALA A 158 -0.85 16.51 2.74
CA ALA A 158 0.11 17.07 3.68
C ALA A 158 1.45 16.31 3.62
N GLY A 159 1.40 14.97 3.67
CA GLY A 159 2.60 14.13 3.57
C GLY A 159 3.38 14.34 2.27
N MET A 160 2.70 14.36 1.13
CA MET A 160 3.34 14.64 -0.16
C MET A 160 3.98 16.02 -0.19
N LEU A 161 3.28 17.05 0.29
CA LEU A 161 3.82 18.41 0.29
C LEU A 161 5.06 18.53 1.17
N ILE A 162 5.03 17.90 2.35
CA ILE A 162 6.17 17.83 3.26
C ILE A 162 7.35 17.10 2.61
N SER A 163 7.10 16.02 1.87
CA SER A 163 8.14 15.22 1.21
C SER A 163 8.95 15.99 0.16
N GLU A 164 8.39 17.09 -0.38
CA GLU A 164 9.07 17.99 -1.34
C GLU A 164 9.83 19.15 -0.69
N THR A 165 9.75 19.27 0.65
CA THR A 165 10.49 20.29 1.41
C THR A 165 11.91 19.83 1.72
N ARG A 166 12.78 20.80 2.05
CA ARG A 166 14.14 20.49 2.52
C ARG A 166 14.19 19.77 3.88
N TYR A 167 13.07 19.77 4.61
CA TYR A 167 12.95 19.17 5.94
C TYR A 167 12.42 17.73 5.92
N ARG A 168 12.19 17.14 4.75
CA ARG A 168 11.57 15.80 4.61
C ARG A 168 12.19 14.73 5.51
N TYR A 169 13.52 14.68 5.60
CA TYR A 169 14.24 13.67 6.38
C TYR A 169 14.12 13.91 7.88
N GLN A 170 14.15 15.18 8.30
CA GLN A 170 13.91 15.55 9.69
C GLN A 170 12.48 15.18 10.09
N VAL A 171 11.49 15.52 9.25
CA VAL A 171 10.09 15.16 9.49
C VAL A 171 9.94 13.64 9.56
N GLU A 172 10.48 12.90 8.60
CA GLU A 172 10.43 11.43 8.56
C GLU A 172 11.01 10.81 9.84
N SER A 173 12.16 11.30 10.30
CA SER A 173 12.81 10.85 11.53
C SER A 173 12.00 11.20 12.78
N ASP A 174 11.47 12.42 12.85
CA ASP A 174 10.80 12.94 14.04
C ASP A 174 9.39 12.39 14.22
N ILE A 175 8.68 12.07 13.13
CA ILE A 175 7.35 11.45 13.20
C ILE A 175 7.39 9.93 13.27
N ALA A 176 8.54 9.28 13.05
CA ALA A 176 8.63 7.82 12.98
C ALA A 176 7.99 7.13 14.20
N ALA A 177 8.34 7.58 15.41
CA ALA A 177 7.79 7.04 16.64
C ALA A 177 6.26 7.25 16.75
N PHE A 178 5.77 8.43 16.35
CA PHE A 178 4.34 8.73 16.35
C PHE A 178 3.57 7.91 15.32
N ARG A 179 4.10 7.80 14.11
CA ARG A 179 3.55 6.96 13.05
C ARG A 179 3.39 5.53 13.55
N ASP A 180 4.42 4.97 14.16
CA ASP A 180 4.41 3.57 14.61
C ASP A 180 3.39 3.35 15.75
N ILE A 181 3.27 4.30 16.70
CA ILE A 181 2.25 4.27 17.76
C ILE A 181 0.84 4.42 17.17
N LEU A 182 0.63 5.37 16.27
CA LEU A 182 -0.67 5.63 15.63
C LEU A 182 -1.08 4.47 14.73
N LEU A 183 -0.15 3.81 14.05
CA LEU A 183 -0.41 2.56 13.33
C LEU A 183 -0.84 1.45 14.29
N GLY A 184 -0.18 1.31 15.43
CA GLY A 184 -0.60 0.38 16.49
C GLY A 184 -2.03 0.65 16.95
N LEU A 185 -2.35 1.91 17.29
CA LEU A 185 -3.70 2.34 17.69
C LEU A 185 -4.73 2.13 16.57
N PHE A 186 -4.36 2.38 15.32
CA PHE A 186 -5.19 2.13 14.16
C PHE A 186 -5.56 0.64 14.06
N PHE A 187 -4.59 -0.28 14.13
CA PHE A 187 -4.87 -1.71 14.07
C PHE A 187 -5.69 -2.21 15.26
N ILE A 188 -5.45 -1.68 16.47
CA ILE A 188 -6.29 -1.97 17.64
C ILE A 188 -7.73 -1.51 17.37
N SER A 189 -7.90 -0.29 16.85
CA SER A 189 -9.23 0.26 16.54
C SER A 189 -9.97 -0.55 15.49
N ILE A 190 -9.28 -0.95 14.41
CA ILE A 190 -9.84 -1.86 13.40
C ILE A 190 -10.21 -3.20 14.01
N GLY A 191 -9.39 -3.76 14.90
CA GLY A 191 -9.70 -4.97 15.64
C GLY A 191 -10.95 -4.83 16.51
N MET A 192 -11.15 -3.68 17.16
CA MET A 192 -12.36 -3.40 17.96
C MET A 192 -13.62 -3.22 17.11
N LEU A 193 -13.50 -2.83 15.83
CA LEU A 193 -14.66 -2.77 14.91
C LEU A 193 -15.20 -4.15 14.54
N LEU A 194 -14.44 -5.22 14.77
CA LEU A 194 -14.85 -6.58 14.47
C LEU A 194 -15.90 -7.08 15.46
N ASN A 195 -17.02 -7.53 14.92
CA ASN A 195 -18.03 -8.24 15.69
C ASN A 195 -17.70 -9.74 15.71
N LEU A 196 -17.16 -10.23 16.84
CA LEU A 196 -16.76 -11.63 17.00
C LEU A 196 -17.90 -12.63 16.76
N HIS A 197 -19.14 -12.26 17.09
CA HIS A 197 -20.30 -13.11 16.85
C HIS A 197 -20.63 -13.24 15.35
N GLN A 198 -20.54 -12.14 14.59
CA GLN A 198 -20.72 -12.19 13.14
C GLN A 198 -19.59 -12.96 12.45
N ILE A 199 -18.35 -12.85 12.97
CA ILE A 199 -17.22 -13.62 12.44
C ILE A 199 -17.41 -15.11 12.72
N ALA A 200 -17.76 -15.49 13.96
CA ALA A 200 -17.95 -16.87 14.34
C ALA A 200 -19.05 -17.55 13.50
N SER A 201 -20.15 -16.85 13.24
CA SER A 201 -21.24 -17.36 12.40
C SER A 201 -20.89 -17.45 10.91
N ASN A 202 -19.94 -16.64 10.43
CA ASN A 202 -19.52 -16.59 9.03
C ASN A 202 -18.07 -17.05 8.80
N ILE A 203 -17.50 -17.82 9.74
CA ILE A 203 -16.07 -18.13 9.75
C ILE A 203 -15.64 -18.85 8.45
N GLY A 204 -16.51 -19.70 7.91
CA GLY A 204 -16.28 -20.37 6.63
C GLY A 204 -16.09 -19.38 5.47
N TYR A 205 -16.95 -18.35 5.38
CA TYR A 205 -16.80 -17.29 4.36
C TYR A 205 -15.56 -16.45 4.59
N VAL A 206 -15.25 -16.09 5.84
CA VAL A 206 -14.05 -15.30 6.18
C VAL A 206 -12.80 -16.04 5.72
N ILE A 207 -12.65 -17.31 6.10
CA ILE A 207 -11.50 -18.15 5.72
C ILE A 207 -11.43 -18.30 4.19
N LEU A 208 -12.55 -18.65 3.56
CA LEU A 208 -12.62 -18.84 2.10
C LEU A 208 -12.19 -17.57 1.36
N ILE A 209 -12.68 -16.40 1.79
CA ILE A 209 -12.35 -15.13 1.17
C ILE A 209 -10.90 -14.77 1.43
N THR A 210 -10.39 -14.92 2.67
CA THR A 210 -8.98 -14.65 2.99
C THR A 210 -8.04 -15.45 2.10
N PHE A 211 -8.18 -16.78 2.04
CA PHE A 211 -7.30 -17.60 1.21
C PHE A 211 -7.57 -17.39 -0.28
N GLY A 212 -8.84 -17.27 -0.67
CA GLY A 212 -9.25 -17.06 -2.05
C GLY A 212 -8.64 -15.79 -2.64
N PHE A 213 -8.74 -14.66 -1.94
CA PHE A 213 -8.20 -13.40 -2.46
C PHE A 213 -6.66 -13.37 -2.42
N ILE A 214 -6.01 -13.93 -1.39
CA ILE A 214 -4.55 -14.04 -1.32
C ILE A 214 -4.03 -14.83 -2.53
N LEU A 215 -4.60 -16.01 -2.78
CA LEU A 215 -4.20 -16.86 -3.91
C LEU A 215 -4.50 -16.18 -5.24
N PHE A 216 -5.67 -15.58 -5.38
CA PHE A 216 -6.07 -14.85 -6.58
C PHE A 216 -5.10 -13.70 -6.89
N LYS A 217 -4.80 -12.85 -5.91
CA LYS A 217 -3.92 -11.70 -6.10
C LYS A 217 -2.47 -12.13 -6.35
N ALA A 218 -1.99 -13.14 -5.64
CA ALA A 218 -0.68 -13.74 -5.90
C ALA A 218 -0.58 -14.27 -7.33
N PHE A 219 -1.63 -14.95 -7.82
CA PHE A 219 -1.72 -15.46 -9.18
C PHE A 219 -1.72 -14.34 -10.22
N VAL A 220 -2.59 -13.32 -10.06
CA VAL A 220 -2.66 -12.17 -10.98
C VAL A 220 -1.29 -11.49 -11.11
N ILE A 221 -0.61 -11.25 -9.99
CA ILE A 221 0.70 -10.58 -9.99
C ILE A 221 1.77 -11.48 -10.62
N THR A 222 1.77 -12.77 -10.32
CA THR A 222 2.69 -13.75 -10.93
C THR A 222 2.50 -13.82 -12.44
N LEU A 223 1.25 -13.84 -12.91
CA LEU A 223 0.92 -13.87 -14.32
C LEU A 223 1.36 -12.57 -15.02
N LEU A 224 1.01 -11.41 -14.44
CA LEU A 224 1.40 -10.12 -15.00
C LEU A 224 2.91 -9.95 -15.08
N THR A 225 3.63 -10.26 -14.01
CA THR A 225 5.11 -10.21 -14.02
C THR A 225 5.70 -11.12 -15.09
N ARG A 226 5.12 -12.31 -15.32
CA ARG A 226 5.54 -13.21 -16.40
C ARG A 226 5.27 -12.64 -17.80
N LEU A 227 4.12 -11.98 -17.99
CA LEU A 227 3.76 -11.30 -19.25
C LEU A 227 4.70 -10.12 -19.55
N PHE A 228 5.21 -9.45 -18.52
CA PHE A 228 6.26 -8.43 -18.65
C PHE A 228 7.68 -9.03 -18.74
N ASN A 229 7.81 -10.29 -19.14
CA ASN A 229 9.08 -11.00 -19.39
C ASN A 229 10.00 -11.17 -18.17
N TYR A 230 9.48 -11.09 -16.94
CA TYR A 230 10.24 -11.50 -15.76
C TYR A 230 10.22 -13.02 -15.59
N GLU A 231 11.27 -13.55 -14.96
CA GLU A 231 11.35 -14.96 -14.58
C GLU A 231 10.19 -15.34 -13.64
N ILE A 232 9.62 -16.52 -13.85
CA ILE A 232 8.45 -16.95 -13.07
C ILE A 232 8.73 -17.02 -11.57
N GLY A 233 9.96 -17.34 -11.15
CA GLY A 233 10.36 -17.32 -9.74
C GLY A 233 10.31 -15.91 -9.13
N VAL A 234 10.72 -14.89 -9.89
CA VAL A 234 10.58 -13.48 -9.49
C VAL A 234 9.10 -13.12 -9.40
N GLY A 235 8.29 -13.56 -10.36
CA GLY A 235 6.85 -13.33 -10.36
C GLY A 235 6.13 -13.92 -9.15
N ILE A 236 6.42 -15.18 -8.83
CA ILE A 236 5.85 -15.86 -7.65
C ILE A 236 6.24 -15.12 -6.36
N ARG A 237 7.53 -14.76 -6.20
CA ARG A 237 7.98 -14.01 -5.02
C ARG A 237 7.24 -12.67 -4.93
N THR A 238 7.18 -11.89 -6.00
CA THR A 238 6.46 -10.60 -6.03
C THR A 238 4.97 -10.77 -5.73
N GLY A 239 4.33 -11.81 -6.28
CA GLY A 239 2.92 -12.11 -6.04
C GLY A 239 2.62 -12.44 -4.59
N LEU A 240 3.41 -13.32 -3.98
CA LEU A 240 3.28 -13.68 -2.56
C LEU A 240 3.55 -12.48 -1.64
N ILE A 241 4.48 -11.60 -2.02
CA ILE A 241 4.82 -10.41 -1.23
C ILE A 241 3.66 -9.41 -1.17
N LEU A 242 2.82 -9.35 -2.20
CA LEU A 242 1.77 -8.34 -2.36
C LEU A 242 0.35 -8.92 -2.20
N ALA A 243 0.21 -10.20 -1.91
CA ALA A 243 -1.05 -10.94 -1.95
C ALA A 243 -2.08 -10.50 -0.90
N GLN A 244 -1.61 -9.96 0.21
CA GLN A 244 -2.41 -9.50 1.34
C GLN A 244 -3.10 -8.15 1.09
N ALA A 245 -4.06 -7.83 1.96
CA ALA A 245 -4.69 -6.52 2.05
C ALA A 245 -3.72 -5.47 2.61
N GLY A 246 -4.06 -4.19 2.43
CA GLY A 246 -3.29 -3.05 2.92
C GLY A 246 -4.02 -2.22 3.97
N GLU A 247 -3.30 -1.26 4.56
CA GLU A 247 -3.88 -0.28 5.49
C GLU A 247 -5.00 0.51 4.81
N PHE A 248 -4.81 0.85 3.55
CA PHE A 248 -5.80 1.52 2.73
C PHE A 248 -7.07 0.69 2.49
N SER A 249 -6.99 -0.65 2.56
CA SER A 249 -8.17 -1.52 2.49
C SER A 249 -9.14 -1.19 3.65
N PHE A 250 -8.61 -0.97 4.85
CA PHE A 250 -9.41 -0.59 6.01
C PHE A 250 -9.96 0.83 5.92
N VAL A 251 -9.17 1.77 5.41
CA VAL A 251 -9.63 3.15 5.18
C VAL A 251 -10.78 3.17 4.17
N ILE A 252 -10.67 2.41 3.08
CA ILE A 252 -11.72 2.24 2.06
C ILE A 252 -12.98 1.63 2.69
N LEU A 253 -12.85 0.54 3.45
CA LEU A 253 -13.98 -0.15 4.07
C LEU A 253 -14.68 0.74 5.11
N ALA A 254 -13.93 1.44 5.95
CA ALA A 254 -14.47 2.34 6.96
C ALA A 254 -15.20 3.52 6.32
N LEU A 255 -14.62 4.16 5.30
CA LEU A 255 -15.27 5.24 4.56
C LEU A 255 -16.53 4.76 3.85
N ALA A 256 -16.47 3.59 3.19
CA ALA A 256 -17.65 3.01 2.55
C ALA A 256 -18.75 2.65 3.54
N ARG A 257 -18.39 2.33 4.79
CA ARG A 257 -19.35 2.05 5.86
C ARG A 257 -20.00 3.34 6.39
N GLU A 258 -19.21 4.41 6.53
CA GLU A 258 -19.67 5.76 6.90
C GLU A 258 -20.64 6.31 5.85
N GLU A 259 -20.31 6.13 4.57
CA GLU A 259 -21.12 6.60 3.42
C GLU A 259 -22.23 5.60 3.03
N HIS A 260 -22.51 4.59 3.85
CA HIS A 260 -23.56 3.58 3.64
C HIS A 260 -23.50 2.81 2.30
N VAL A 261 -22.32 2.76 1.66
CA VAL A 261 -22.08 2.08 0.37
C VAL A 261 -21.99 0.56 0.52
N ILE A 262 -21.60 0.09 1.71
CA ILE A 262 -21.46 -1.34 2.03
C ILE A 262 -22.34 -1.73 3.23
N GLY A 263 -23.08 -2.83 3.05
CA GLY A 263 -23.92 -3.41 4.10
C GLY A 263 -23.11 -3.95 5.28
N THR A 264 -23.73 -4.01 6.46
CA THR A 264 -23.05 -4.40 7.71
C THR A 264 -22.41 -5.79 7.64
N HIS A 265 -23.12 -6.75 7.06
CA HIS A 265 -22.68 -8.14 6.96
C HIS A 265 -21.46 -8.30 6.03
N ALA A 266 -21.54 -7.72 4.82
CA ALA A 266 -20.42 -7.70 3.89
C ALA A 266 -19.21 -6.95 4.47
N PHE A 267 -19.43 -5.80 5.13
CA PHE A 267 -18.38 -5.06 5.81
C PHE A 267 -17.64 -5.93 6.82
N GLN A 268 -18.35 -6.64 7.72
CA GLN A 268 -17.72 -7.47 8.76
C GLN A 268 -16.94 -8.65 8.18
N ILE A 269 -17.46 -9.33 7.16
CA ILE A 269 -16.76 -10.45 6.51
C ILE A 269 -15.48 -9.96 5.83
N ILE A 270 -15.55 -8.88 5.06
CA ILE A 270 -14.43 -8.38 4.27
C ILE A 270 -13.38 -7.71 5.16
N LEU A 271 -13.82 -7.02 6.23
CA LEU A 271 -12.94 -6.46 7.25
C LEU A 271 -12.15 -7.55 7.96
N ALA A 272 -12.84 -8.61 8.41
CA ALA A 272 -12.21 -9.77 9.03
C ALA A 272 -11.24 -10.44 8.05
N ALA A 273 -11.67 -10.70 6.82
CA ALA A 273 -10.84 -11.39 5.83
C ALA A 273 -9.55 -10.60 5.51
N SER A 274 -9.66 -9.27 5.42
CA SER A 274 -8.53 -8.36 5.24
C SER A 274 -7.58 -8.40 6.44
N LEU A 275 -8.10 -8.36 7.67
CA LEU A 275 -7.30 -8.45 8.89
C LEU A 275 -6.56 -9.79 8.99
N PHE A 276 -7.24 -10.91 8.80
CA PHE A 276 -6.61 -12.24 8.79
C PHE A 276 -5.52 -12.34 7.73
N SER A 277 -5.71 -11.73 6.56
CA SER A 277 -4.67 -11.70 5.52
C SER A 277 -3.40 -10.97 5.95
N MET A 278 -3.54 -9.87 6.70
CA MET A 278 -2.39 -9.10 7.21
C MET A 278 -1.70 -9.84 8.35
N ILE A 279 -2.44 -10.60 9.16
CA ILE A 279 -1.85 -11.51 10.16
C ILE A 279 -1.03 -12.60 9.45
N LEU A 280 -1.52 -13.14 8.34
CA LEU A 280 -0.81 -14.16 7.56
C LEU A 280 0.37 -13.60 6.74
N ALA A 281 0.36 -12.31 6.42
CA ALA A 281 1.32 -11.69 5.50
C ALA A 281 2.79 -11.86 5.93
N PRO A 282 3.19 -11.60 7.19
CA PRO A 282 4.56 -11.84 7.61
C PRO A 282 5.01 -13.27 7.35
N PHE A 283 4.17 -14.27 7.61
CA PHE A 283 4.52 -15.67 7.37
C PHE A 283 4.69 -15.97 5.88
N ILE A 284 3.75 -15.52 5.04
CA ILE A 284 3.80 -15.72 3.58
C ILE A 284 5.04 -15.04 2.99
N ILE A 285 5.28 -13.78 3.36
CA ILE A 285 6.43 -13.00 2.88
C ILE A 285 7.73 -13.66 3.34
N GLN A 286 7.84 -14.10 4.59
CA GLN A 286 9.07 -14.71 5.09
C GLN A 286 9.43 -16.02 4.38
N TYR A 287 8.43 -16.79 3.94
CA TYR A 287 8.64 -18.05 3.23
C TYR A 287 8.61 -17.92 1.70
N ASN A 288 8.50 -16.70 1.15
CA ASN A 288 8.34 -16.46 -0.29
C ASN A 288 9.40 -17.19 -1.15
N GLY A 289 10.66 -17.20 -0.72
CA GLY A 289 11.76 -17.83 -1.45
C GLY A 289 11.74 -19.36 -1.40
N ARG A 290 11.22 -19.97 -0.32
CA ARG A 290 11.03 -21.43 -0.26
C ARG A 290 9.88 -21.85 -1.16
N ILE A 291 8.78 -21.12 -1.11
CA ILE A 291 7.59 -21.36 -1.93
C ILE A 291 7.93 -21.21 -3.42
N ALA A 292 8.66 -20.15 -3.80
CA ALA A 292 9.05 -19.93 -5.18
C ALA A 292 9.98 -21.02 -5.73
N ARG A 293 10.91 -21.55 -4.91
CA ARG A 293 11.80 -22.67 -5.31
C ARG A 293 11.05 -23.98 -5.48
N TYR A 294 10.04 -24.22 -4.65
CA TYR A 294 9.18 -25.40 -4.77
C TYR A 294 8.32 -25.35 -6.05
N LEU A 295 7.76 -24.17 -6.35
CA LEU A 295 6.86 -23.97 -7.49
C LEU A 295 7.59 -23.73 -8.83
N SER A 296 8.86 -23.29 -8.81
CA SER A 296 9.64 -23.03 -10.02
C SER A 296 11.04 -23.65 -9.96
N LYS A 297 11.22 -24.75 -10.68
CA LYS A 297 12.54 -25.38 -10.90
C LYS A 297 13.51 -24.47 -11.67
N SER A 298 13.01 -23.57 -12.51
CA SER A 298 13.84 -22.63 -13.30
C SER A 298 14.57 -21.61 -12.41
N TYR A 299 13.97 -21.20 -11.29
CA TYR A 299 14.62 -20.28 -10.35
C TYR A 299 15.82 -20.91 -9.63
N ASN A 300 15.71 -22.20 -9.28
CA ASN A 300 16.83 -22.99 -8.74
C ASN A 300 17.96 -23.11 -9.76
N ARG A 301 17.63 -23.38 -11.03
CA ARG A 301 18.63 -23.55 -12.09
C ARG A 301 19.40 -22.25 -12.37
N ASN A 302 18.72 -21.12 -12.55
CA ASN A 302 19.39 -19.84 -12.77
C ASN A 302 20.27 -19.39 -11.58
N SER A 303 19.81 -19.62 -10.34
CA SER A 303 20.66 -19.33 -9.17
C SER A 303 21.87 -20.26 -9.08
N ALA A 304 21.67 -21.56 -9.33
CA ALA A 304 22.76 -22.53 -9.32
C ALA A 304 23.78 -22.24 -10.44
N ASP A 305 23.31 -21.95 -11.66
CA ASP A 305 24.15 -21.60 -12.81
C ASP A 305 24.95 -20.31 -12.54
N THR A 306 24.36 -19.32 -11.86
CA THR A 306 25.07 -18.09 -11.47
C THR A 306 26.14 -18.36 -10.42
N VAL A 307 25.83 -19.16 -9.40
CA VAL A 307 26.80 -19.56 -8.37
C VAL A 307 27.94 -20.34 -9.00
N GLN A 308 27.63 -21.27 -9.91
CA GLN A 308 28.61 -22.10 -10.59
C GLN A 308 29.48 -21.28 -11.55
N ALA A 309 28.91 -20.27 -12.22
CA ALA A 309 29.67 -19.31 -13.02
C ALA A 309 30.63 -18.48 -12.16
N ILE A 310 30.18 -17.95 -11.02
CA ILE A 310 31.04 -17.20 -10.07
C ILE A 310 32.14 -18.11 -9.52
N GLU A 311 31.81 -19.35 -9.14
CA GLU A 311 32.77 -20.33 -8.65
C GLU A 311 33.82 -20.68 -9.73
N SER A 312 33.40 -20.84 -10.98
CA SER A 312 34.31 -21.12 -12.09
C SER A 312 35.31 -19.99 -12.35
N ILE A 313 34.87 -18.73 -12.23
CA ILE A 313 35.76 -17.56 -12.30
C ILE A 313 36.69 -17.53 -11.09
N GLY A 314 36.16 -17.76 -9.88
CA GLY A 314 36.94 -17.80 -8.64
C GLY A 314 38.05 -18.86 -8.64
N ARG A 315 37.83 -20.00 -9.29
CA ARG A 315 38.86 -21.05 -9.44
C ARG A 315 40.07 -20.61 -10.27
N SER A 316 39.91 -19.63 -11.16
CA SER A 316 41.00 -19.09 -11.99
C SER A 316 41.80 -17.98 -11.29
N LEU A 317 41.28 -17.42 -10.20
CA LEU A 317 41.89 -16.32 -9.47
C LEU A 317 42.67 -16.85 -8.25
N LYS A 318 43.96 -16.52 -8.15
CA LYS A 318 44.81 -16.78 -6.98
C LYS A 318 45.41 -15.46 -6.49
N ASP A 319 45.68 -15.35 -5.19
CA ASP A 319 46.25 -14.17 -4.53
C ASP A 319 45.54 -12.84 -4.85
N HIS A 320 44.21 -12.89 -4.93
CA HIS A 320 43.38 -11.74 -5.27
C HIS A 320 42.68 -11.16 -4.04
N VAL A 321 42.34 -9.87 -4.11
CA VAL A 321 41.57 -9.17 -3.08
C VAL A 321 40.13 -9.02 -3.56
N ILE A 322 39.17 -9.46 -2.75
CA ILE A 322 37.74 -9.24 -3.02
C ILE A 322 37.34 -7.90 -2.41
N LEU A 323 37.12 -6.91 -3.26
CA LEU A 323 36.67 -5.58 -2.83
C LEU A 323 35.14 -5.52 -2.82
N CYS A 324 34.54 -5.65 -1.65
CA CYS A 324 33.10 -5.51 -1.45
C CYS A 324 32.73 -4.03 -1.24
N GLY A 325 31.76 -3.52 -2.01
CA GLY A 325 31.19 -2.19 -1.78
C GLY A 325 31.79 -1.04 -2.60
N TYR A 326 32.66 -1.34 -3.60
CA TYR A 326 33.17 -0.35 -4.56
C TYR A 326 32.12 0.09 -5.61
N GLY A 327 30.93 0.46 -5.13
CA GLY A 327 29.89 1.08 -5.93
C GLY A 327 29.98 2.61 -5.85
N ARG A 328 28.90 3.29 -6.26
CA ARG A 328 28.82 4.76 -6.26
C ARG A 328 29.25 5.43 -4.95
N SER A 329 28.97 4.83 -3.79
CA SER A 329 29.37 5.41 -2.49
C SER A 329 30.79 5.02 -2.08
N GLY A 330 31.24 3.80 -2.39
CA GLY A 330 32.57 3.31 -2.04
C GLY A 330 33.70 3.83 -2.92
N GLN A 331 33.38 4.45 -4.07
CA GLN A 331 34.35 5.14 -4.92
C GLN A 331 34.83 6.47 -4.33
N TYR A 332 34.06 7.06 -3.40
CA TYR A 332 34.36 8.36 -2.79
C TYR A 332 34.84 8.25 -1.33
N LEU A 333 35.00 7.02 -0.82
CA LEU A 333 35.57 6.72 0.50
C LEU A 333 37.05 6.36 0.36
#